data_AF-A0A1V5KIW4-F1
#
_entry.id   AF-A0A1V5KIW4-F1
#
_cell.length_a   1.000
_cell.length_b   1.000
_cell.length_c   1.000
_cell.angle_alpha   90.00
_cell.angle_beta   90.00
_cell.angle_gamma   90.00
#
_symmetry.space_group_name_H-M   'P 1'
#
loop_
_entity.id
_entity.type
_entity.pdbx_description
1 polymer ?
#
loop_
_entity_poly.entity_id
_entity_poly.type
_entity_poly.pdbx_seq_one_letter_code
_entity_poly.pdbx_strand_id
1 'polypeptide(L)'
;MCTLQMDSTYASGKQGEYDLRFHALDKAGLSSAMVSKKMVINNSAPAIVKVTMAQQVNRPASGTVTFLIEARISDPQGAGDIKWVRLSWKKPDNSYPSASPYQMYDNGLAFDLSKWDYGYRGDVTANDGVYSIRGVFDSGNLLGEYTLGFQAEDLVGNQSVEVFYKVTLIGD
;
A
#
# COMPACT_ATOMS: atom_id res chain seq x y z
N MET A 1 24.91 -19.83 -19.10
CA MET A 1 25.25 -19.66 -17.68
C MET A 1 24.05 -19.01 -17.02
N CYS A 2 23.32 -19.72 -16.16
CA CYS A 2 22.19 -19.14 -15.43
C CYS A 2 22.74 -18.68 -14.07
N THR A 3 22.90 -17.38 -13.91
CA THR A 3 23.28 -16.79 -12.63
C THR A 3 22.01 -16.39 -11.92
N LEU A 4 21.68 -17.06 -10.83
CA LEU A 4 20.63 -16.61 -9.92
C LEU A 4 21.23 -15.51 -9.04
N GLN A 5 20.88 -14.25 -9.31
CA GLN A 5 21.24 -13.13 -8.45
C GLN A 5 20.16 -13.00 -7.37
N MET A 6 20.53 -13.25 -6.12
CA MET A 6 19.67 -13.04 -4.95
C MET A 6 19.96 -11.65 -4.38
N ASP A 7 19.14 -10.66 -4.72
CA ASP A 7 19.14 -9.34 -4.07
C ASP A 7 17.95 -9.22 -3.09
N SER A 8 17.70 -8.02 -2.55
CA SER A 8 16.62 -7.82 -1.58
C SER A 8 15.23 -8.14 -2.15
N THR A 9 15.02 -8.00 -3.47
CA THR A 9 13.72 -8.29 -4.10
C THR A 9 13.40 -9.78 -4.08
N TYR A 10 14.42 -10.65 -3.99
CA TYR A 10 14.22 -12.08 -3.80
C TYR A 10 13.44 -12.39 -2.52
N ALA A 11 13.58 -11.55 -1.49
CA ALA A 11 12.87 -11.69 -0.22
C ALA A 11 11.40 -11.24 -0.29
N SER A 12 10.93 -10.71 -1.43
CA SER A 12 9.50 -10.38 -1.58
C SER A 12 8.63 -11.62 -1.41
N GLY A 13 7.63 -11.51 -0.54
CA GLY A 13 6.71 -12.56 -0.12
C GLY A 13 7.37 -13.71 0.63
N LYS A 14 8.58 -13.52 1.15
CA LYS A 14 9.38 -14.58 1.78
C LYS A 14 10.00 -14.11 3.09
N GLN A 15 9.84 -14.90 4.14
CA GLN A 15 10.50 -14.68 5.43
C GLN A 15 10.69 -16.02 6.14
N GLY A 16 11.78 -16.16 6.89
CA GLY A 16 12.03 -17.30 7.75
C GLY A 16 13.16 -18.20 7.26
N GLU A 17 13.22 -19.42 7.82
CA GLU A 17 14.28 -20.39 7.54
C GLU A 17 13.92 -21.25 6.31
N TYR A 18 14.88 -21.38 5.40
CA TYR A 18 14.83 -22.21 4.19
C TYR A 18 15.95 -23.26 4.24
N ASP A 19 15.63 -24.48 3.77
CA ASP A 19 16.58 -25.56 3.59
C ASP A 19 17.02 -25.62 2.12
N LEU A 20 18.25 -25.20 1.85
CA LEU A 20 18.87 -25.27 0.54
C LEU A 20 19.50 -26.65 0.34
N ARG A 21 19.03 -27.38 -0.66
CA ARG A 21 19.49 -28.74 -0.98
C ARG A 21 20.29 -28.77 -2.27
N PHE A 22 21.48 -29.36 -2.21
CA PHE A 22 22.42 -29.43 -3.31
C PHE A 22 22.77 -30.88 -3.60
N HIS A 23 22.79 -31.25 -4.88
CA HIS A 23 23.44 -32.46 -5.38
C HIS A 23 24.11 -32.13 -6.72
N ALA A 24 25.16 -32.86 -7.05
CA ALA A 24 25.85 -32.76 -8.32
C ALA A 24 25.49 -33.96 -9.20
N LEU A 25 25.42 -33.74 -10.52
CA LEU A 25 25.31 -34.78 -11.54
C LEU A 25 26.58 -34.74 -12.39
N ASP A 26 27.26 -35.86 -12.56
CA ASP A 26 28.44 -35.93 -13.43
C ASP A 26 28.06 -36.14 -14.92
N LYS A 27 29.07 -36.13 -15.81
CA LYS A 27 28.84 -36.35 -17.25
C LYS A 27 28.34 -37.75 -17.60
N ALA A 28 28.54 -38.73 -16.72
CA ALA A 28 28.05 -40.09 -16.87
C ALA A 28 26.63 -40.27 -16.32
N GLY A 29 26.03 -39.22 -15.73
CA GLY A 29 24.69 -39.26 -15.15
C GLY A 29 24.63 -39.79 -13.73
N LEU A 30 25.75 -39.87 -13.01
CA LEU A 30 25.79 -40.27 -11.60
C LEU A 30 25.61 -39.07 -10.68
N SER A 31 24.78 -39.22 -9.65
CA SER A 31 24.49 -38.16 -8.67
C SER A 31 25.34 -38.29 -7.40
N SER A 32 25.74 -37.15 -6.82
CA SER A 32 26.31 -37.10 -5.47
C SER A 32 25.25 -37.36 -4.40
N ALA A 33 25.70 -37.59 -3.15
CA ALA A 33 24.82 -37.44 -2.00
C ALA A 33 24.27 -36.00 -1.90
N MET A 34 23.08 -35.85 -1.31
CA MET A 34 22.47 -34.55 -1.06
C MET A 34 23.13 -33.86 0.12
N VAL A 35 23.47 -32.57 -0.03
CA VAL A 35 23.94 -31.70 1.05
C VAL A 35 22.89 -30.63 1.32
N SER A 36 22.57 -30.41 2.60
CA SER A 36 21.64 -29.37 3.05
C SER A 36 22.38 -28.21 3.72
N LYS A 37 21.91 -26.98 3.47
CA LYS A 37 22.33 -25.75 4.16
C LYS A 37 21.11 -24.93 4.52
N LYS A 38 21.06 -24.44 5.77
CA LYS A 38 20.03 -23.50 6.20
C LYS A 38 20.36 -22.08 5.75
N MET A 39 19.35 -21.34 5.36
CA MET A 39 19.40 -19.91 5.05
C MET A 39 18.22 -19.23 5.70
N VAL A 40 18.41 -18.03 6.25
CA VAL A 40 17.32 -17.20 6.78
C VAL A 40 17.07 -16.05 5.82
N ILE A 41 15.83 -15.90 5.38
CA ILE A 41 15.38 -14.74 4.61
C ILE A 41 14.69 -13.78 5.58
N ASN A 42 15.17 -12.54 5.60
CA ASN A 42 14.54 -11.46 6.35
C ASN A 42 13.77 -10.55 5.38
N ASN A 43 12.64 -10.06 5.86
CA ASN A 43 11.76 -9.13 5.17
C ASN A 43 11.38 -8.03 6.18
N SER A 44 11.33 -6.79 5.71
CA SER A 44 11.25 -5.59 6.55
C SER A 44 10.01 -4.80 6.21
N ALA A 45 9.39 -4.23 7.24
CA ALA A 45 8.16 -3.46 7.05
C ALA A 45 8.30 -2.31 6.04
N PRO A 46 7.21 -2.02 5.30
CA PRO A 46 7.15 -0.85 4.44
C PRO A 46 7.14 0.43 5.29
N ALA A 47 7.46 1.55 4.66
CA ALA A 47 7.42 2.88 5.26
C ALA A 47 6.59 3.84 4.41
N ILE A 48 5.79 4.67 5.09
CA ILE A 48 5.07 5.78 4.48
C ILE A 48 6.02 6.97 4.41
N VAL A 49 6.46 7.30 3.21
CA VAL A 49 7.50 8.32 2.97
C VAL A 49 6.90 9.72 2.94
N LYS A 50 5.73 9.87 2.30
CA LYS A 50 5.06 11.16 2.11
C LYS A 50 3.57 10.97 1.90
N VAL A 51 2.77 11.86 2.45
CA VAL A 51 1.35 12.01 2.11
C VAL A 51 1.12 13.39 1.49
N THR A 52 0.38 13.44 0.38
CA THR A 52 -0.04 14.68 -0.29
C THR A 52 -1.56 14.72 -0.33
N MET A 53 -2.16 15.76 0.23
CA MET A 53 -3.62 15.96 0.24
C MET A 53 -3.97 17.42 0.52
N ALA A 54 -5.21 17.80 0.23
CA ALA A 54 -5.74 19.09 0.65
C ALA A 54 -5.83 19.18 2.19
N GLN A 55 -5.46 20.32 2.77
CA GLN A 55 -5.62 20.59 4.20
C GLN A 55 -7.02 21.12 4.54
N GLN A 56 -7.70 21.68 3.54
CA GLN A 56 -9.02 22.27 3.68
C GLN A 56 -9.83 22.02 2.40
N VAL A 57 -11.14 21.76 2.57
CA VAL A 57 -12.09 21.59 1.48
C VAL A 57 -13.35 22.38 1.81
N ASN A 58 -13.94 23.04 0.82
CA ASN A 58 -15.24 23.70 0.97
C ASN A 58 -16.34 22.67 0.76
N ARG A 59 -17.27 22.58 1.71
CA ARG A 59 -18.42 21.70 1.59
C ARG A 59 -19.35 22.22 0.50
N PRO A 60 -19.73 21.41 -0.49
CA PRO A 60 -20.57 21.89 -1.56
C PRO A 60 -22.00 22.16 -1.07
N ALA A 61 -22.63 23.21 -1.58
CA ALA A 61 -24.05 23.48 -1.34
C ALA A 61 -24.97 22.34 -1.86
N SER A 62 -24.58 21.65 -2.94
CA SER A 62 -25.25 20.45 -3.45
C SER A 62 -24.28 19.55 -4.24
N GLY A 63 -24.62 18.27 -4.40
CA GLY A 63 -23.77 17.31 -5.10
C GLY A 63 -22.57 16.87 -4.27
N THR A 64 -21.44 16.62 -4.93
CA THR A 64 -20.20 16.16 -4.29
C THR A 64 -19.00 17.00 -4.71
N VAL A 65 -18.05 17.18 -3.80
CA VAL A 65 -16.70 17.68 -4.06
C VAL A 65 -15.71 16.55 -3.83
N THR A 66 -14.66 16.48 -4.64
CA THR A 66 -13.60 15.49 -4.45
C THR A 66 -12.23 16.13 -4.44
N PHE A 67 -11.30 15.50 -3.72
CA PHE A 67 -9.90 15.91 -3.65
C PHE A 67 -9.00 14.68 -3.63
N LEU A 68 -7.81 14.80 -4.22
CA LEU A 68 -6.86 13.71 -4.32
C LEU A 68 -6.07 13.57 -3.02
N ILE A 69 -5.88 12.32 -2.59
CA ILE A 69 -5.04 11.91 -1.46
C ILE A 69 -4.06 10.88 -2.00
N GLU A 70 -2.77 11.15 -1.83
CA GLU A 70 -1.67 10.31 -2.32
C GLU A 70 -0.77 9.94 -1.15
N ALA A 71 -0.33 8.68 -1.10
CA ALA A 71 0.66 8.19 -0.15
C ALA A 71 1.81 7.51 -0.90
N ARG A 72 3.02 8.05 -0.78
CA ARG A 72 4.24 7.43 -1.31
C ARG A 72 4.75 6.40 -0.31
N ILE A 73 4.89 5.15 -0.76
CA ILE A 73 5.37 4.03 0.05
C ILE A 73 6.74 3.59 -0.44
N SER A 74 7.59 3.19 0.48
CA SER A 74 8.86 2.52 0.19
C SER A 74 8.93 1.20 0.96
N ASP A 75 9.43 0.16 0.30
CA ASP A 75 9.67 -1.13 0.92
C ASP A 75 11.09 -1.62 0.56
N PRO A 76 11.91 -2.10 1.51
CA PRO A 76 13.26 -2.60 1.22
C PRO A 76 13.32 -3.80 0.25
N GLN A 77 12.24 -4.58 0.18
CA GLN A 77 12.06 -5.70 -0.76
C GLN A 77 11.44 -5.24 -2.10
N GLY A 78 11.11 -3.96 -2.23
CA GLY A 78 10.60 -3.33 -3.44
C GLY A 78 9.08 -3.21 -3.47
N ALA A 79 8.56 -2.39 -4.38
CA ALA A 79 7.13 -2.07 -4.44
C ALA A 79 6.23 -3.30 -4.66
N GLY A 80 6.74 -4.32 -5.36
CA GLY A 80 6.01 -5.59 -5.55
C GLY A 80 5.79 -6.39 -4.26
N ASP A 81 6.46 -6.02 -3.17
CA ASP A 81 6.26 -6.63 -1.87
C ASP A 81 5.15 -5.99 -1.04
N ILE A 82 4.65 -4.82 -1.46
CA ILE A 82 3.55 -4.14 -0.78
C ILE A 82 2.26 -4.89 -1.10
N LYS A 83 1.59 -5.40 -0.07
CA LYS A 83 0.33 -6.12 -0.18
C LYS A 83 -0.86 -5.17 -0.21
N TRP A 84 -0.87 -4.17 0.67
CA TRP A 84 -1.91 -3.15 0.68
C TRP A 84 -1.44 -1.84 1.32
N VAL A 85 -2.14 -0.77 0.95
CA VAL A 85 -2.07 0.54 1.60
C VAL A 85 -3.49 0.96 1.91
N ARG A 86 -3.74 1.40 3.14
CA ARG A 86 -5.08 1.72 3.62
C ARG A 86 -5.15 3.09 4.28
N LEU A 87 -6.33 3.69 4.16
CA LEU A 87 -6.71 4.97 4.73
C LEU A 87 -7.87 4.79 5.71
N SER A 88 -7.65 5.05 7.00
CA SER A 88 -8.72 5.22 7.99
C SER A 88 -9.27 6.64 7.92
N TRP A 89 -10.60 6.79 8.03
CA TRP A 89 -11.29 8.08 7.89
C TRP A 89 -12.11 8.41 9.13
N LYS A 90 -11.52 9.14 10.09
CA LYS A 90 -12.22 9.53 11.31
C LYS A 90 -12.92 10.88 11.12
N LYS A 91 -14.23 10.90 11.37
CA LYS A 91 -15.07 12.09 11.28
C LYS A 91 -14.89 13.03 12.50
N PRO A 92 -15.36 14.29 12.43
CA PRO A 92 -15.30 15.23 13.55
C PRO A 92 -15.99 14.74 14.82
N ASP A 93 -17.03 13.91 14.69
CA ASP A 93 -17.76 13.29 15.81
C ASP A 93 -17.08 12.02 16.37
N ASN A 94 -15.83 11.74 15.94
CA ASN A 94 -15.06 10.54 16.24
C ASN A 94 -15.58 9.22 15.66
N SER A 95 -16.66 9.24 14.88
CA SER A 95 -17.13 8.05 14.16
C SER A 95 -16.29 7.78 12.92
N TYR A 96 -16.43 6.57 12.36
CA TYR A 96 -15.84 6.19 11.08
C TYR A 96 -16.95 5.86 10.07
N PRO A 97 -16.79 6.14 8.77
CA PRO A 97 -17.59 5.51 7.73
C PRO A 97 -17.50 3.98 7.83
N SER A 98 -18.58 3.27 7.49
CA SER A 98 -18.62 1.80 7.52
C SER A 98 -17.60 1.13 6.61
N ALA A 99 -17.22 1.80 5.52
CA ALA A 99 -16.21 1.33 4.57
C ALA A 99 -14.77 1.69 4.97
N SER A 100 -14.55 2.42 6.07
CA SER A 100 -13.22 2.68 6.61
C SER A 100 -12.70 1.43 7.35
N PRO A 101 -11.43 1.02 7.15
CA PRO A 101 -10.43 1.67 6.31
C PRO A 101 -10.59 1.36 4.82
N TYR A 102 -10.28 2.35 3.99
CA TYR A 102 -10.34 2.26 2.54
C TYR A 102 -9.02 1.78 1.95
N GLN A 103 -9.06 0.89 0.97
CA GLN A 103 -7.89 0.54 0.15
C GLN A 103 -7.49 1.71 -0.75
N MET A 104 -6.19 2.02 -0.78
CA MET A 104 -5.54 2.91 -1.76
C MET A 104 -4.87 2.07 -2.87
N TYR A 105 -4.69 2.64 -4.06
CA TYR A 105 -4.24 1.90 -5.25
C TYR A 105 -3.12 2.62 -6.00
N ASP A 106 -2.18 1.85 -6.51
CA ASP A 106 -1.11 2.25 -7.45
C ASP A 106 -1.33 1.44 -8.75
N ASN A 107 -2.35 1.84 -9.53
CA ASN A 107 -2.93 1.04 -10.62
C ASN A 107 -3.12 1.78 -11.95
N GLY A 108 -2.79 3.08 -12.03
CA GLY A 108 -2.93 3.87 -13.24
C GLY A 108 -4.37 4.09 -13.72
N LEU A 109 -5.38 3.87 -12.86
CA LEU A 109 -6.77 4.19 -13.14
C LEU A 109 -7.17 5.59 -12.67
N ALA A 110 -7.51 6.44 -13.64
CA ALA A 110 -8.11 7.74 -13.41
C ALA A 110 -9.39 7.65 -12.54
N PHE A 111 -9.76 8.75 -11.90
CA PHE A 111 -10.89 8.77 -11.00
C PHE A 111 -12.22 8.64 -11.75
N ASP A 112 -13.06 7.71 -11.32
CA ASP A 112 -14.43 7.54 -11.75
C ASP A 112 -15.27 7.04 -10.58
N LEU A 113 -16.08 7.92 -10.00
CA LEU A 113 -16.88 7.60 -8.81
C LEU A 113 -17.86 6.45 -9.06
N SER A 114 -18.34 6.29 -10.30
CA SER A 114 -19.26 5.20 -10.66
C SER A 114 -18.59 3.83 -10.68
N LYS A 115 -17.25 3.80 -10.71
CA LYS A 115 -16.43 2.59 -10.73
C LYS A 115 -15.63 2.43 -9.44
N TRP A 116 -16.18 2.93 -8.33
CA TRP A 116 -15.51 2.88 -7.04
C TRP A 116 -15.10 1.43 -6.69
N ASP A 117 -15.97 0.45 -6.81
CA ASP A 117 -15.62 -0.92 -6.41
C ASP A 117 -14.60 -1.61 -7.34
N TYR A 118 -14.25 -0.97 -8.47
CA TYR A 118 -13.26 -1.45 -9.44
C TYR A 118 -11.89 -0.75 -9.32
N GLY A 119 -11.66 0.00 -8.25
CA GLY A 119 -10.35 0.63 -7.97
C GLY A 119 -10.07 1.92 -8.75
N TYR A 120 -11.06 2.54 -9.39
CA TYR A 120 -10.94 3.85 -10.05
C TYR A 120 -10.87 4.97 -9.01
N ARG A 121 -9.70 5.09 -8.38
CA ARG A 121 -9.44 5.94 -7.21
C ARG A 121 -8.73 7.24 -7.54
N GLY A 122 -8.30 7.43 -8.79
CA GLY A 122 -7.60 8.64 -9.22
C GLY A 122 -6.09 8.51 -9.27
N ASP A 123 -5.56 7.29 -9.26
CA ASP A 123 -4.15 7.03 -9.48
C ASP A 123 -3.87 7.01 -10.99
N VAL A 124 -3.12 7.96 -11.55
CA VAL A 124 -2.98 8.06 -13.02
C VAL A 124 -1.72 7.42 -13.58
N THR A 125 -0.80 6.96 -12.71
CA THR A 125 0.46 6.34 -13.10
C THR A 125 0.65 5.03 -12.34
N ALA A 126 0.55 3.89 -13.02
CA ALA A 126 0.68 2.58 -12.36
C ALA A 126 2.13 2.24 -11.99
N ASN A 127 2.28 1.60 -10.83
CA ASN A 127 3.52 1.05 -10.26
C ASN A 127 4.62 2.09 -10.02
N ASP A 128 4.27 3.31 -9.60
CA ASP A 128 5.25 4.36 -9.28
C ASP A 128 5.54 4.51 -7.77
N GLY A 129 4.92 3.64 -6.96
CA GLY A 129 5.03 3.61 -5.51
C GLY A 129 4.16 4.67 -4.82
N VAL A 130 3.26 5.33 -5.55
CA VAL A 130 2.28 6.27 -5.02
C VAL A 130 0.90 5.62 -5.06
N TYR A 131 0.32 5.43 -3.87
CA TYR A 131 -1.02 4.87 -3.74
C TYR A 131 -2.01 6.01 -3.56
N SER A 132 -3.08 6.00 -4.36
CA SER A 132 -4.02 7.12 -4.44
C SER A 132 -5.45 6.73 -4.07
N ILE A 133 -6.19 7.69 -3.53
CA ILE A 133 -7.64 7.66 -3.29
C ILE A 133 -8.22 9.07 -3.36
N ARG A 134 -9.49 9.18 -3.76
CA ARG A 134 -10.24 10.44 -3.70
C ARG A 134 -11.03 10.51 -2.40
N GLY A 135 -10.82 11.58 -1.64
CA GLY A 135 -11.75 12.01 -0.61
C GLY A 135 -13.00 12.55 -1.28
N VAL A 136 -14.18 12.19 -0.78
CA VAL A 136 -15.47 12.62 -1.31
C VAL A 136 -16.27 13.23 -0.18
N PHE A 137 -16.70 14.48 -0.37
CA PHE A 137 -17.64 15.15 0.52
C PHE A 137 -18.91 15.55 -0.22
N ASP A 138 -20.05 15.50 0.47
CA ASP A 138 -21.34 16.01 0.06
C ASP A 138 -21.85 17.11 1.02
N SER A 139 -23.00 17.68 0.71
CA SER A 139 -23.63 18.74 1.53
C SER A 139 -24.06 18.27 2.92
N GLY A 140 -24.17 16.95 3.14
CA GLY A 140 -24.58 16.33 4.41
C GLY A 140 -23.41 15.98 5.34
N ASN A 141 -22.16 16.04 4.86
CA ASN A 141 -21.01 15.78 5.72
C ASN A 141 -20.83 16.84 6.82
N LEU A 142 -20.35 16.39 7.98
CA LEU A 142 -20.11 17.23 9.15
C LEU A 142 -18.99 18.21 8.86
N LEU A 143 -19.20 19.49 9.19
CA LEU A 143 -18.11 20.45 9.19
C LEU A 143 -17.13 20.14 10.31
N GLY A 144 -15.87 20.51 10.10
CA GLY A 144 -14.81 20.37 11.08
C GLY A 144 -13.66 19.49 10.59
N GLU A 145 -12.85 19.05 11.55
CA GLU A 145 -11.60 18.36 11.29
C GLU A 145 -11.81 16.84 11.17
N TYR A 146 -11.39 16.28 10.05
CA TYR A 146 -11.31 14.85 9.82
C TYR A 146 -9.87 14.39 10.04
N THR A 147 -9.68 13.26 10.74
CA THR A 147 -8.37 12.64 10.93
C THR A 147 -8.22 11.43 10.02
N LEU A 148 -7.18 11.44 9.19
CA LEU A 148 -6.90 10.44 8.17
C LEU A 148 -5.66 9.65 8.60
N GLY A 149 -5.81 8.36 8.90
CA GLY A 149 -4.70 7.47 9.28
C GLY A 149 -4.26 6.61 8.10
N PHE A 150 -2.96 6.44 7.92
CA PHE A 150 -2.37 5.71 6.80
C PHE A 150 -1.50 4.57 7.31
N GLN A 151 -1.69 3.37 6.77
CA GLN A 151 -0.88 2.20 7.07
C GLN A 151 -0.62 1.39 5.79
N ALA A 152 0.56 0.78 5.71
CA ALA A 152 0.91 -0.18 4.67
C ALA A 152 1.28 -1.54 5.30
N GLU A 153 1.04 -2.62 4.56
CA GLU A 153 1.44 -3.98 4.92
C GLU A 153 2.13 -4.64 3.72
N ASP A 154 3.19 -5.39 3.96
CA ASP A 154 3.87 -6.20 2.95
C ASP A 154 3.23 -7.60 2.78
N LEU A 155 3.76 -8.41 1.86
CA LEU A 155 3.24 -9.74 1.56
C LEU A 155 3.47 -10.76 2.69
N VAL A 156 4.41 -10.51 3.61
CA VAL A 156 4.69 -11.40 4.76
C VAL A 156 3.99 -10.93 6.04
N GLY A 157 3.32 -9.79 6.00
CA GLY A 157 2.50 -9.25 7.08
C GLY A 157 3.20 -8.25 7.99
N ASN A 158 4.41 -7.77 7.66
CA ASN A 158 4.95 -6.65 8.43
C ASN A 158 4.19 -5.37 8.05
N GLN A 159 3.96 -4.52 9.05
CA GLN A 159 3.17 -3.30 8.90
C GLN A 159 4.03 -2.06 9.14
N SER A 160 3.77 -1.01 8.38
CA SER A 160 4.36 0.30 8.62
C SER A 160 3.86 0.86 9.95
N VAL A 161 4.62 1.82 10.50
CA VAL A 161 4.09 2.75 11.50
C VAL A 161 2.91 3.50 10.87
N GLU A 162 1.82 3.65 11.61
CA GLU A 162 0.67 4.46 11.15
C GLU A 162 0.99 5.95 11.28
N VAL A 163 0.66 6.73 10.25
CA VAL A 163 0.80 8.20 10.26
C VAL A 163 -0.55 8.86 10.10
N PHE A 164 -0.74 10.02 10.72
CA PHE A 164 -2.03 10.73 10.75
C PHE A 164 -1.91 12.11 10.14
N TYR A 165 -2.90 12.47 9.32
CA TYR A 165 -3.07 13.78 8.72
C TYR A 165 -4.47 14.30 8.98
N LYS A 166 -4.67 15.59 8.76
CA LYS A 166 -5.94 16.27 9.02
C LYS A 166 -6.40 17.02 7.78
N VAL A 167 -7.69 16.96 7.50
CA VAL A 167 -8.37 17.81 6.52
C VAL A 167 -9.58 18.46 7.18
N THR A 168 -9.72 19.76 7.00
CA THR A 168 -10.86 20.51 7.53
C THR A 168 -11.91 20.71 6.45
N LEU A 169 -13.11 20.21 6.70
CA LEU A 169 -14.27 20.55 5.88
C LEU A 169 -14.89 21.84 6.44
N ILE A 170 -14.89 22.91 5.64
CA ILE A 170 -15.49 24.19 6.03
C ILE A 170 -16.81 24.43 5.29
N GLY A 171 -17.69 25.22 5.90
CA GLY A 171 -18.89 25.71 5.24
C GLY A 171 -18.55 26.75 4.18
N ASP A 172 -19.48 26.93 3.24
CA ASP A 172 -19.51 28.10 2.36
C ASP A 172 -19.75 29.39 3.15
#